data_AF-A0A0C2FCX4-F1
#
_entry.id   AF-A0A0C2FCX4-F1
#
_cell.length_a   1.000
_cell.length_b   1.000
_cell.length_c   1.000
_cell.angle_alpha   90.00
_cell.angle_beta   90.00
_cell.angle_gamma   90.00
#
_symmetry.space_group_name_H-M   'P 1'
#
loop_
_entity.id
_entity.type
_entity.pdbx_description
1 polymer ?
#
loop_
_entity_poly.entity_id
_entity_poly.type
_entity_poly.pdbx_seq_one_letter_code
_entity_poly.pdbx_strand_id
1 'polypeptide(L)'
;MRANLREEININMLGAHRIQNFLDTAVSTLGFCPIANVLSMAHRIGQIHFYRGVNFGADNWLAFKKVAVEQITKDVRPKEYTVLVTEKQTSKVVKREESLLEIGQNGFTPATAVIGWEKFMGAIVREMKRGFLDEARRNCKEEEESSE
;
A
#
# COMPACT_ATOMS: atom_id res chain seq x y z
N MET A 1 -6.11 -19.19 -27.96
CA MET A 1 -6.59 -17.88 -27.47
C MET A 1 -7.44 -17.97 -26.19
N ARG A 2 -8.52 -18.79 -26.12
CA ARG A 2 -9.34 -18.94 -24.89
C ARG A 2 -8.68 -19.68 -23.70
N ALA A 3 -7.62 -20.45 -23.93
CA ALA A 3 -6.86 -21.12 -22.87
C ALA A 3 -5.92 -20.13 -22.15
N ASN A 4 -5.11 -19.37 -22.92
CA ASN A 4 -4.24 -18.32 -22.38
C ASN A 4 -5.00 -17.28 -21.56
N LEU A 5 -6.19 -16.84 -22.01
CA LEU A 5 -7.01 -15.91 -21.22
C LEU A 5 -7.43 -16.50 -19.87
N ARG A 6 -7.73 -17.81 -19.79
CA ARG A 6 -8.11 -18.47 -18.54
C ARG A 6 -6.93 -18.65 -17.60
N GLU A 7 -5.76 -18.97 -18.13
CA GLU A 7 -4.52 -19.05 -17.34
C GLU A 7 -4.09 -17.68 -16.80
N GLU A 8 -4.16 -16.62 -17.61
CA GLU A 8 -3.88 -15.25 -17.18
C GLU A 8 -4.86 -14.77 -16.10
N ILE A 9 -6.17 -15.05 -16.24
CA ILE A 9 -7.18 -14.74 -15.22
C ILE A 9 -6.87 -15.48 -13.91
N ASN A 10 -6.49 -16.76 -13.99
CA ASN A 10 -6.15 -17.55 -12.81
C ASN A 10 -4.91 -17.02 -12.08
N ILE A 11 -3.86 -16.62 -12.80
CA ILE A 11 -2.64 -16.05 -12.20
C ILE A 11 -2.93 -14.70 -11.53
N ASN A 12 -3.73 -13.84 -12.18
CA ASN A 12 -4.12 -12.54 -11.62
C ASN A 12 -4.99 -12.70 -10.37
N MET A 13 -5.92 -13.65 -10.37
CA MET A 13 -6.75 -13.97 -9.20
C MET A 13 -5.90 -14.49 -8.03
N LEU A 14 -4.93 -15.37 -8.30
CA LEU A 14 -4.00 -15.86 -7.28
C LEU A 14 -3.15 -14.73 -6.69
N GLY A 15 -2.71 -13.77 -7.51
CA GLY A 15 -2.00 -12.58 -7.04
C GLY A 15 -2.84 -11.71 -6.12
N ALA A 16 -4.08 -11.41 -6.52
CA ALA A 16 -5.02 -10.64 -5.72
C ALA A 16 -5.33 -11.31 -4.37
N HIS A 17 -5.56 -12.63 -4.36
CA HIS A 17 -5.84 -13.37 -3.13
C HIS A 17 -4.65 -13.38 -2.17
N ARG A 18 -3.41 -13.40 -2.67
CA ARG A 18 -2.21 -13.31 -1.83
C ARG A 18 -2.08 -11.94 -1.16
N ILE A 19 -2.39 -10.88 -1.90
CA ILE A 19 -2.41 -9.51 -1.37
C ILE A 19 -3.48 -9.38 -0.28
N GLN A 20 -4.68 -9.88 -0.55
CA GLN A 20 -5.78 -9.89 0.42
C GLN A 20 -5.40 -10.63 1.70
N ASN A 21 -4.92 -11.88 1.61
CA ASN A 21 -4.53 -12.67 2.78
C ASN A 21 -3.45 -11.97 3.62
N PHE A 22 -2.48 -11.35 2.97
CA PHE A 22 -1.44 -10.60 3.66
C PHE A 22 -2.04 -9.41 4.41
N LEU A 23 -2.89 -8.61 3.76
CA LEU A 23 -3.52 -7.45 4.39
C LEU A 23 -4.47 -7.86 5.52
N ASP A 24 -5.28 -8.90 5.34
CA ASP A 24 -6.18 -9.44 6.35
C ASP A 24 -5.40 -9.88 7.60
N THR A 25 -4.29 -10.61 7.40
CA THR A 25 -3.41 -11.02 8.51
C THR A 25 -2.77 -9.82 9.19
N ALA A 26 -2.24 -8.88 8.40
CA ALA A 26 -1.52 -7.72 8.90
C ALA A 26 -2.44 -6.80 9.73
N VAL A 27 -3.69 -6.62 9.31
CA VAL A 27 -4.69 -5.79 9.99
C VAL A 27 -5.28 -6.51 11.21
N SER A 28 -5.61 -7.80 11.09
CA SER A 28 -6.22 -8.57 12.19
C SER A 28 -5.30 -8.72 13.40
N THR A 29 -3.99 -8.56 13.21
CA THR A 29 -2.99 -8.64 14.28
C THR A 29 -2.67 -7.28 14.92
N LEU A 30 -3.12 -6.15 14.34
CA LEU A 30 -2.91 -4.82 14.92
C LEU A 30 -3.61 -4.70 16.27
N GLY A 31 -2.89 -4.19 17.27
CA GLY A 31 -3.39 -4.05 18.64
C GLY A 31 -3.28 -5.33 19.49
N PHE A 32 -2.97 -6.48 18.89
CA PHE A 32 -2.74 -7.75 19.59
C PHE A 32 -1.28 -8.21 19.54
N CYS A 33 -0.59 -7.93 18.43
CA CYS A 33 0.81 -8.28 18.25
C CYS A 33 1.66 -7.03 17.97
N PRO A 34 2.97 -7.05 18.30
CA PRO A 34 3.89 -6.00 17.90
C PRO A 34 3.88 -5.80 16.38
N ILE A 35 3.83 -4.54 15.93
CA ILE A 35 3.89 -4.20 14.50
C ILE A 35 5.13 -4.79 13.81
N ALA A 36 6.22 -5.01 14.55
CA ALA A 36 7.44 -5.64 14.08
C ALA A 36 7.20 -7.01 13.41
N ASN A 37 6.20 -7.77 13.86
CA ASN A 37 5.85 -9.06 13.24
C ASN A 37 5.32 -8.86 11.82
N VAL A 38 4.45 -7.87 11.61
CA VAL A 38 3.94 -7.50 10.28
C VAL A 38 5.08 -7.02 9.37
N LEU A 39 5.98 -6.20 9.91
CA LEU A 39 7.14 -5.69 9.18
C LEU A 39 8.12 -6.82 8.80
N SER A 40 8.32 -7.81 9.67
CA SER A 40 9.12 -9.01 9.39
C SER A 40 8.49 -9.85 8.27
N MET A 41 7.17 -10.03 8.26
CA MET A 41 6.48 -10.69 7.15
C MET A 41 6.66 -9.92 5.83
N ALA A 42 6.50 -8.60 5.86
CA ALA A 42 6.72 -7.75 4.68
C ALA A 42 8.15 -7.86 4.15
N HIS A 43 9.16 -7.85 5.04
CA HIS A 43 10.56 -8.07 4.69
C HIS A 43 10.78 -9.43 4.02
N ARG A 44 10.21 -10.51 4.59
CA ARG A 44 10.28 -11.85 4.00
C ARG A 44 9.64 -11.92 2.61
N ILE A 45 8.52 -11.25 2.41
CA ILE A 45 7.87 -11.14 1.10
C ILE A 45 8.83 -10.47 0.10
N GLY A 46 9.53 -9.42 0.51
CA GLY A 46 10.58 -8.76 -0.29
C GLY A 46 11.65 -9.72 -0.79
N GLN A 47 12.19 -10.56 0.10
CA GLN A 47 13.17 -11.61 -0.24
C GLN A 47 12.60 -12.60 -1.27
N ILE A 48 11.35 -13.03 -1.07
CA ILE A 48 10.68 -13.95 -2.02
C ILE A 48 10.53 -13.31 -3.40
N HIS A 49 10.26 -12.00 -3.46
CA HIS A 49 10.14 -11.28 -4.74
C HIS A 49 11.48 -11.22 -5.48
N PHE A 50 12.61 -11.10 -4.76
CA PHE A 50 13.94 -11.21 -5.36
C PHE A 50 14.15 -12.55 -6.06
N TYR A 51 13.94 -13.66 -5.33
CA TYR A 51 14.14 -15.00 -5.89
C TYR A 51 13.15 -15.35 -7.01
N ARG A 52 12.00 -14.67 -7.08
CA ARG A 52 11.03 -14.81 -8.17
C ARG A 52 11.32 -13.93 -9.37
N GLY A 53 12.41 -13.17 -9.37
CA GLY A 53 12.78 -12.27 -10.46
C GLY A 53 11.79 -11.11 -10.67
N VAL A 54 11.05 -10.71 -9.62
CA VAL A 54 10.11 -9.60 -9.74
C VAL A 54 10.89 -8.28 -9.83
N ASN A 55 10.55 -7.44 -10.80
CA ASN A 55 11.11 -6.09 -10.89
C ASN A 55 10.62 -5.22 -9.71
N PHE A 56 11.52 -4.94 -8.77
CA PHE A 56 11.25 -4.06 -7.63
C PHE A 56 11.44 -2.57 -7.96
N GLY A 57 10.86 -2.11 -9.08
CA GLY A 57 10.87 -0.72 -9.48
C GLY A 57 10.11 0.15 -8.47
N ALA A 58 10.73 1.25 -8.02
CA ALA A 58 10.12 2.13 -7.02
C ALA A 58 8.73 2.62 -7.45
N ASP A 59 8.55 2.95 -8.73
CA ASP A 59 7.30 3.45 -9.28
C ASP A 59 6.16 2.43 -9.19
N ASN A 60 6.45 1.15 -9.45
CA ASN A 60 5.45 0.08 -9.38
C ASN A 60 4.91 -0.09 -7.95
N TRP A 61 5.80 -0.09 -6.97
CA TRP A 61 5.42 -0.27 -5.57
C TRP A 61 4.79 0.97 -4.94
N LEU A 62 5.19 2.17 -5.38
CA LEU A 62 4.52 3.42 -5.02
C LEU A 62 3.11 3.50 -5.64
N ALA A 63 2.96 3.08 -6.90
CA ALA A 63 1.65 2.97 -7.54
C ALA A 63 0.76 1.96 -6.82
N PHE A 64 1.30 0.77 -6.48
CA PHE A 64 0.59 -0.22 -5.66
C PHE A 64 0.15 0.36 -4.31
N LYS A 65 1.06 1.02 -3.59
CA LYS A 65 0.74 1.69 -2.31
C LYS A 65 -0.42 2.67 -2.48
N LYS A 66 -0.34 3.55 -3.49
CA LYS A 66 -1.35 4.56 -3.78
C LYS A 66 -2.72 3.92 -4.04
N VAL A 67 -2.78 2.96 -4.95
CA VAL A 67 -4.04 2.26 -5.30
C VAL A 67 -4.61 1.52 -4.09
N ALA A 68 -3.79 0.83 -3.30
CA ALA A 68 -4.24 0.13 -2.11
C ALA A 68 -4.88 1.10 -1.10
N VAL A 69 -4.19 2.20 -0.77
CA VAL A 69 -4.71 3.21 0.16
C VAL A 69 -5.99 3.84 -0.38
N GLU A 70 -6.05 4.20 -1.67
CA GLU A 70 -7.24 4.74 -2.31
C GLU A 70 -8.43 3.78 -2.22
N GLN A 71 -8.23 2.50 -2.52
CA GLN A 71 -9.29 1.49 -2.45
C GLN A 71 -9.79 1.23 -1.04
N ILE A 72 -8.88 1.16 -0.06
CA ILE A 72 -9.24 0.93 1.35
C ILE A 72 -9.99 2.13 1.94
N THR A 73 -9.64 3.35 1.51
CA THR A 73 -10.21 4.59 2.06
C THR A 73 -11.34 5.19 1.21
N LYS A 74 -11.75 4.51 0.13
CA LYS A 74 -12.72 5.04 -0.85
C LYS A 74 -14.03 5.49 -0.21
N ASP A 75 -14.51 4.74 0.79
CA ASP A 75 -15.79 4.99 1.47
C ASP A 75 -15.62 5.88 2.72
N VAL A 76 -14.37 6.13 3.15
CA VAL A 76 -14.04 6.97 4.31
C VAL A 76 -13.88 8.43 3.89
N ARG A 77 -13.49 8.70 2.63
CA ARG A 77 -13.44 10.07 2.12
C ARG A 77 -14.82 10.71 2.20
N PRO A 78 -14.93 11.98 2.64
CA PRO A 78 -16.20 12.69 2.55
C PRO A 78 -16.69 12.60 1.11
N LYS A 79 -17.88 12.04 0.90
CA LYS A 79 -18.60 12.26 -0.37
C LYS A 79 -18.63 13.77 -0.56
N GLU A 80 -18.21 14.25 -1.71
CA GLU A 80 -18.35 15.66 -2.06
C GLU A 80 -19.85 16.01 -2.02
N TYR A 81 -20.36 16.41 -0.87
CA TYR A 81 -21.68 16.97 -0.77
C TYR A 81 -21.59 18.38 -1.32
N THR A 82 -22.11 18.55 -2.53
CA THR A 82 -22.43 19.88 -3.07
C THR A 82 -23.52 20.47 -2.20
N VAL A 83 -23.14 21.26 -1.19
CA VAL A 83 -24.09 22.12 -0.49
C VAL A 83 -24.44 23.25 -1.45
N LEU A 84 -25.58 23.12 -2.12
CA LEU A 84 -26.21 24.24 -2.84
C LEU A 84 -26.74 25.21 -1.78
N VAL A 85 -25.90 26.17 -1.37
CA VAL A 85 -26.38 27.34 -0.61
C VAL A 85 -27.06 28.26 -1.61
N THR A 86 -28.38 28.18 -1.69
CA THR A 86 -29.18 29.13 -2.47
C THR A 86 -29.37 30.39 -1.65
N GLU A 87 -28.39 31.28 -1.63
CA GLU A 87 -28.64 32.68 -1.30
C GLU A 87 -27.71 33.59 -2.11
N LYS A 88 -28.31 34.19 -3.15
CA LYS A 88 -27.86 35.36 -3.92
C LYS A 88 -26.37 35.37 -4.34
N GLN A 89 -26.15 34.91 -5.58
CA GLN A 89 -25.06 35.32 -6.48
C GLN A 89 -23.63 35.27 -5.91
N THR A 90 -23.02 34.08 -5.86
CA THR A 90 -21.67 33.79 -6.39
C THR A 90 -21.34 32.33 -6.09
N SER A 91 -21.31 31.48 -7.13
CA SER A 91 -20.82 30.11 -7.03
C SER A 91 -19.30 30.12 -6.91
N LYS A 92 -18.77 29.93 -5.69
CA LYS A 92 -17.35 29.63 -5.50
C LYS A 92 -17.20 28.13 -5.26
N VAL A 93 -16.54 27.46 -6.20
CA VAL A 93 -16.04 26.08 -6.02
C VAL A 93 -14.89 26.16 -5.03
N VAL A 94 -15.16 25.88 -3.75
CA VAL A 94 -14.09 25.76 -2.75
C VAL A 94 -13.48 24.36 -2.88
N LYS A 95 -12.43 24.23 -3.70
CA LYS A 95 -11.56 23.05 -3.67
C LYS A 95 -10.77 23.09 -2.35
N ARG A 96 -11.13 22.22 -1.41
CA ARG A 96 -10.48 22.12 -0.10
C ARG A 96 -9.18 21.32 -0.20
N GLU A 97 -8.23 21.76 -1.02
CA GLU A 97 -6.86 21.24 -1.02
C GLU A 97 -6.02 21.83 0.13
N GLU A 98 -6.47 22.92 0.78
CA GLU A 98 -5.61 23.72 1.69
C GLU A 98 -5.67 23.37 3.18
N SER A 99 -6.37 22.33 3.64
CA SER A 99 -6.40 22.06 5.09
C SER A 99 -6.42 20.57 5.41
N LEU A 100 -5.31 19.90 5.12
CA LEU A 100 -5.01 18.56 5.64
C LEU A 100 -4.41 18.62 7.07
N LEU A 101 -3.97 19.80 7.52
CA LEU A 101 -3.28 19.99 8.81
C LEU A 101 -4.17 20.52 9.94
N GLU A 102 -5.32 21.16 9.67
CA GLU A 102 -6.20 21.70 10.74
C GLU A 102 -7.29 20.72 11.21
N ILE A 103 -7.42 19.55 10.58
CA ILE A 103 -8.48 18.56 10.85
C ILE A 103 -8.09 17.61 12.02
N GLY A 104 -7.10 17.99 12.83
CA GLY A 104 -6.53 17.16 13.90
C GLY A 104 -7.17 17.30 15.29
N GLN A 105 -8.12 18.21 15.50
CA GLN A 105 -8.54 18.61 16.86
C GLN A 105 -9.82 17.94 17.39
N ASN A 106 -10.64 17.30 16.57
CA ASN A 106 -11.90 16.67 17.02
C ASN A 106 -12.04 15.26 16.43
N GLY A 107 -11.71 14.22 17.21
CA GLY A 107 -12.18 12.83 17.09
C GLY A 107 -12.14 12.16 15.71
N PHE A 108 -11.34 11.10 15.56
CA PHE A 108 -11.24 10.19 14.38
C PHE A 108 -11.85 10.74 13.09
N THR A 109 -11.11 11.61 12.41
CA THR A 109 -11.57 12.20 11.17
C THR A 109 -11.21 11.30 9.98
N PRO A 110 -11.95 11.36 8.86
CA PRO A 110 -11.56 10.72 7.60
C PRO A 110 -10.10 10.91 7.21
N ALA A 111 -9.53 12.09 7.53
CA ALA A 111 -8.13 12.40 7.31
C ALA A 111 -7.19 11.53 8.17
N THR A 112 -7.51 11.27 9.44
CA THR A 112 -6.73 10.39 10.32
C THR A 112 -6.67 8.96 9.79
N ALA A 113 -7.79 8.43 9.29
CA ALA A 113 -7.84 7.10 8.70
C ALA A 113 -6.95 7.02 7.44
N VAL A 114 -7.03 8.02 6.55
CA VAL A 114 -6.18 8.09 5.35
C VAL A 114 -4.70 8.16 5.71
N ILE A 115 -4.33 9.02 6.67
CA ILE A 115 -2.95 9.16 7.14
C ILE A 115 -2.45 7.85 7.77
N GLY A 116 -3.30 7.17 8.54
CA GLY A 116 -2.98 5.87 9.14
C GLY A 116 -2.63 4.82 8.09
N TRP A 117 -3.49 4.69 7.06
CA TRP A 117 -3.26 3.76 5.95
C TRP A 117 -2.04 4.14 5.10
N GLU A 118 -1.82 5.43 4.84
CA GLU A 118 -0.61 5.92 4.15
C GLU A 118 0.67 5.51 4.89
N LYS A 119 0.71 5.73 6.21
CA LYS A 119 1.87 5.37 7.04
C LYS A 119 2.08 3.86 7.09
N PHE A 120 1.00 3.11 7.28
CA PHE A 120 1.03 1.64 7.39
C PHE A 120 1.50 0.99 6.08
N MET A 121 0.85 1.29 4.96
CA MET A 121 1.24 0.78 3.65
C MET A 121 2.64 1.25 3.24
N GLY A 122 3.01 2.48 3.60
CA GLY A 122 4.36 2.99 3.43
C GLY A 122 5.41 2.16 4.19
N ALA A 123 5.12 1.74 5.42
CA ALA A 123 6.01 0.88 6.19
C ALA A 123 6.15 -0.51 5.55
N ILE A 124 5.04 -1.11 5.12
CA ILE A 124 5.04 -2.40 4.41
C ILE A 124 5.94 -2.35 3.17
N VAL A 125 5.73 -1.38 2.28
CA VAL A 125 6.50 -1.27 1.03
C VAL A 125 7.99 -1.02 1.31
N ARG A 126 8.32 -0.22 2.34
CA ARG A 126 9.72 0.00 2.74
C ARG A 126 10.39 -1.29 3.21
N GLU A 127 9.69 -2.10 4.01
CA GLU A 127 10.24 -3.37 4.50
C GLU A 127 10.37 -4.41 3.39
N MET A 128 9.41 -4.49 2.48
CA MET A 128 9.52 -5.30 1.26
C MET A 128 10.73 -4.90 0.43
N LYS A 129 10.95 -3.59 0.23
CA LYS A 129 12.13 -3.07 -0.47
C LYS A 129 13.42 -3.45 0.26
N ARG A 130 13.45 -3.32 1.58
CA ARG A 130 14.62 -3.69 2.40
C ARG A 130 14.95 -5.16 2.23
N GLY A 131 13.97 -6.05 2.36
CA GLY A 131 14.18 -7.50 2.19
C GLY A 131 14.65 -7.88 0.80
N PHE A 132 14.12 -7.23 -0.25
CA PHE A 132 14.58 -7.43 -1.62
C PHE A 132 16.06 -7.04 -1.79
N LEU A 133 16.45 -5.86 -1.30
CA LEU A 133 17.81 -5.34 -1.42
C LEU A 133 18.82 -6.07 -0.53
N ASP A 134 18.40 -6.55 0.64
CA ASP A 134 19.22 -7.39 1.51
C ASP A 134 19.62 -8.68 0.78
N GLU A 135 18.66 -9.30 0.08
CA GLU A 135 18.89 -10.51 -0.69
C GLU A 135 19.79 -10.28 -1.92
N ALA A 136 19.54 -9.19 -2.66
CA ALA A 136 20.41 -8.81 -3.77
C ALA A 136 21.87 -8.63 -3.31
N ARG A 137 22.08 -7.92 -2.20
CA ARG A 137 23.43 -7.69 -1.64
C ARG A 137 24.10 -8.97 -1.16
N ARG A 138 23.34 -9.91 -0.61
CA ARG A 138 23.89 -11.19 -0.17
C ARG A 138 24.39 -12.01 -1.35
N ASN A 139 23.61 -12.12 -2.42
CA ASN A 139 24.02 -12.88 -3.60
C ASN A 139 25.23 -12.27 -4.32
N CYS A 140 25.36 -10.93 -4.38
CA CYS A 140 26.57 -10.31 -4.92
C CYS A 140 27.84 -10.67 -4.13
N LYS A 141 27.74 -10.80 -2.80
CA LYS A 141 28.88 -11.18 -1.95
C LYS A 141 29.24 -12.65 -2.09
N GLU A 142 28.25 -13.53 -2.21
CA GLU A 142 28.47 -14.96 -2.44
C GLU A 142 29.15 -15.20 -3.80
N GLU A 143 28.84 -14.41 -4.83
CA GLU A 143 29.53 -14.44 -6.13
C GLU A 143 31.00 -14.02 -6.03
N GLU A 144 31.30 -12.95 -5.26
CA GLU A 144 32.66 -12.47 -5.01
C GLU A 144 33.51 -13.53 -4.27
N GLU A 145 32.97 -14.15 -3.20
CA GLU A 145 33.68 -15.18 -2.42
C GLU A 145 33.86 -16.52 -3.18
N SER A 146 33.00 -16.83 -4.15
CA SER A 146 33.10 -18.05 -4.97
C SER A 146 34.07 -17.95 -6.16
N SER A 147 34.55 -16.73 -6.45
CA SER A 147 35.43 -16.42 -7.58
C SER A 147 36.90 -16.26 -7.17
N GLU A 148 37.21 -16.38 -5.88
CA GLU A 148 38.56 -16.44 -5.28
C GLU A 148 39.01 -17.89 -5.04
#